data_AF-A0A917NCN5-F1
#
_entry.id   AF-A0A917NCN5-F1
#
_cell.length_a   1.000
_cell.length_b   1.000
_cell.length_c   1.000
_cell.angle_alpha   90.00
_cell.angle_beta   90.00
_cell.angle_gamma   90.00
#
_symmetry.space_group_name_H-M   'P 1'
#
loop_
_entity.id
_entity.type
_entity.pdbx_description
1 polymer ?
#
loop_
_entity_poly.entity_id
_entity_poly.type
_entity_poly.pdbx_seq_one_letter_code
_entity_poly.pdbx_strand_id
1 'polypeptide(L)'
;MGVDEARRAVRRLADAVEVEVLDPGPKSSDVGDEQQRRLVALGRFRAALEAEKLVVAAAGAQTAEAAAEAVWLGASLADLSAITGRSRQAARKRWPELGAIHRRRRWLGNHVDDIIHMAGRLAQRADDLAPTWAEGTYRKLVRHLREGLRRCETDFAPDAYDADRPAQRWRDLDDLVNVTLRELIELSGEPASPEAAFALHGATGVLVYYDHATAETPDE
;
A
#
# COMPACT_ATOMS: atom_id res chain seq x y z
N MET A 1 -11.80 -20.38 -11.79
CA MET A 1 -10.81 -20.52 -12.87
C MET A 1 -10.15 -21.88 -12.77
N GLY A 2 -10.22 -22.70 -13.81
CA GLY A 2 -9.63 -24.04 -13.82
C GLY A 2 -8.12 -24.00 -14.11
N VAL A 3 -7.39 -25.06 -13.75
CA VAL A 3 -5.95 -25.22 -14.06
C VAL A 3 -5.67 -25.04 -15.56
N ASP A 4 -6.59 -25.46 -16.42
CA ASP A 4 -6.43 -25.33 -17.87
C ASP A 4 -6.59 -23.89 -18.38
N GLU A 5 -7.38 -23.06 -17.71
CA GLU A 5 -7.46 -21.62 -18.02
C GLU A 5 -6.18 -20.90 -17.62
N ALA A 6 -5.63 -21.23 -16.45
CA ALA A 6 -4.34 -20.71 -16.01
C ALA A 6 -3.23 -21.12 -16.99
N ARG A 7 -3.18 -22.39 -17.41
CA ARG A 7 -2.22 -22.85 -18.44
C ARG A 7 -2.37 -22.08 -19.76
N ARG A 8 -3.60 -21.81 -20.21
CA ARG A 8 -3.84 -21.00 -21.42
C ARG A 8 -3.37 -19.56 -21.24
N ALA A 9 -3.57 -18.96 -20.06
CA ALA A 9 -3.09 -17.62 -19.76
C ALA A 9 -1.55 -17.55 -19.77
N VAL A 10 -0.87 -18.51 -19.14
CA VAL A 10 0.60 -18.60 -19.13
C VAL A 10 1.17 -18.77 -20.55
N ARG A 11 0.54 -19.60 -21.39
CA ARG A 11 0.96 -19.74 -22.80
C ARG A 11 0.84 -18.43 -23.57
N ARG A 12 -0.29 -17.74 -23.47
CA ARG A 12 -0.49 -16.43 -24.12
C ARG A 12 0.53 -15.39 -23.65
N LEU A 13 0.88 -15.42 -22.36
CA LEU A 13 1.93 -14.56 -21.83
C LEU A 13 3.28 -14.91 -22.46
N ALA A 14 3.67 -16.19 -22.49
CA ALA A 14 4.91 -16.63 -23.11
C ALA A 14 5.01 -16.24 -24.60
N ASP A 15 3.91 -16.39 -25.35
CA ASP A 15 3.88 -16.01 -26.77
C ASP A 15 4.04 -14.49 -26.99
N ALA A 16 3.76 -13.67 -25.97
CA ALA A 16 3.90 -12.22 -26.01
C ALA A 16 5.26 -11.71 -25.51
N VAL A 17 6.11 -12.57 -24.92
CA VAL A 17 7.44 -12.18 -24.43
C VAL A 17 8.44 -12.29 -25.57
N GLU A 18 9.06 -11.17 -25.93
CA GLU A 18 10.21 -11.16 -26.83
C GLU A 18 11.44 -11.69 -26.09
N VAL A 19 12.04 -12.76 -26.63
CA VAL A 19 13.25 -13.37 -26.07
C VAL A 19 14.29 -13.58 -27.17
N GLU A 20 15.53 -13.22 -26.86
CA GLU A 20 16.67 -13.60 -27.67
C GLU A 20 17.23 -14.93 -27.16
N VAL A 21 17.49 -15.86 -28.08
CA VAL A 21 18.12 -17.14 -27.78
C VAL A 21 19.32 -17.34 -28.68
N LEU A 22 20.48 -17.55 -28.04
CA LEU A 22 21.71 -17.90 -28.71
C LEU A 22 21.59 -19.30 -29.33
N ASP A 23 21.95 -19.42 -30.61
CA ASP A 23 22.00 -20.72 -31.28
C ASP A 23 23.12 -21.58 -30.65
N PRO A 24 22.79 -22.73 -30.05
CA PRO A 24 23.81 -23.64 -29.51
C PRO A 24 24.64 -24.33 -30.60
N GLY A 25 24.33 -24.10 -31.88
CA GLY A 25 25.01 -24.68 -33.02
C GLY A 25 24.54 -26.10 -33.37
N PRO A 26 25.14 -26.69 -34.42
CA PRO A 26 24.81 -28.03 -34.87
C PRO A 26 25.30 -29.09 -33.89
N LYS A 27 24.57 -30.21 -33.81
CA LYS A 27 24.99 -31.42 -33.11
C LYS A 27 25.26 -32.54 -34.10
N SER A 28 26.15 -33.46 -33.74
CA SER A 28 26.52 -34.61 -34.57
C SER A 28 25.34 -35.55 -34.90
N SER A 29 24.26 -35.46 -34.13
CA SER A 29 23.03 -36.24 -34.31
C SER A 29 21.96 -35.53 -35.14
N ASP A 30 22.17 -34.29 -35.58
CA ASP A 30 21.15 -33.51 -36.27
C ASP A 30 20.85 -34.11 -37.65
N VAL A 31 19.56 -34.36 -37.92
CA VAL A 31 19.05 -34.82 -39.21
C VAL A 31 18.18 -33.73 -39.84
N GLY A 32 18.56 -33.27 -41.04
CA GLY A 32 17.76 -32.29 -41.79
C GLY A 32 17.70 -30.91 -41.11
N ASP A 33 16.49 -30.45 -40.77
CA ASP A 33 16.21 -29.12 -40.20
C ASP A 33 16.19 -29.09 -38.65
N GLU A 34 16.67 -30.15 -38.01
CA GLU A 34 16.60 -30.32 -36.55
C GLU A 34 17.28 -29.22 -35.74
N GLN A 35 18.39 -28.65 -36.22
CA GLN A 35 19.04 -27.49 -35.58
C GLN A 35 18.07 -26.31 -35.49
N GLN A 36 17.40 -25.97 -36.60
CA GLN A 36 16.45 -24.85 -36.65
C GLN A 36 15.23 -25.11 -35.75
N ARG A 37 14.68 -26.33 -35.77
CA ARG A 37 13.57 -26.70 -34.89
C ARG A 37 13.95 -26.63 -33.42
N ARG A 38 15.16 -27.09 -33.08
CA ARG A 38 15.72 -26.99 -31.73
C ARG A 38 15.86 -25.53 -31.30
N LEU A 39 16.40 -24.66 -32.15
CA LEU A 39 16.52 -23.23 -31.85
C LEU A 39 15.15 -22.61 -31.53
N VAL A 40 14.12 -22.88 -32.35
CA VAL A 40 12.75 -22.42 -32.11
C VAL A 40 12.18 -22.99 -30.79
N ALA A 41 12.42 -24.26 -30.50
CA ALA A 41 11.98 -24.88 -29.25
C ALA A 41 12.67 -24.28 -28.01
N LEU A 42 13.96 -23.97 -28.09
CA LEU A 42 14.71 -23.27 -27.05
C LEU A 42 14.21 -21.82 -26.88
N GLY A 43 13.86 -21.14 -27.97
CA GLY A 43 13.13 -19.86 -27.96
C GLY A 43 11.86 -19.92 -27.14
N ARG A 44 10.98 -20.88 -27.46
CA ARG A 44 9.73 -21.10 -26.72
C ARG A 44 9.97 -21.45 -25.25
N PHE A 45 10.99 -22.26 -24.95
CA PHE A 45 11.34 -22.59 -23.57
C PHE A 45 11.82 -21.36 -22.79
N ARG A 46 12.66 -20.51 -23.40
CA ARG A 46 13.11 -19.26 -22.77
C ARG A 46 11.95 -18.31 -22.50
N ALA A 47 11.04 -18.16 -23.46
CA ALA A 47 9.84 -17.35 -23.30
C ALA A 47 8.94 -17.89 -22.17
N ALA A 48 8.79 -19.21 -22.07
CA ALA A 48 8.05 -19.85 -20.99
C ALA A 48 8.68 -19.59 -19.60
N LEU A 49 10.00 -19.59 -19.49
CA LEU A 49 10.71 -19.26 -18.24
C LEU A 49 10.49 -17.79 -17.83
N GLU A 50 10.51 -16.85 -18.78
CA GLU A 50 10.22 -15.44 -18.47
C GLU A 50 8.75 -15.24 -18.07
N ALA A 51 7.82 -15.90 -18.76
CA ALA A 51 6.40 -15.90 -18.38
C ALA A 51 6.19 -16.49 -16.97
N GLU A 52 6.88 -17.57 -16.61
CA GLU A 52 6.83 -18.15 -15.26
C GLU A 52 7.25 -17.12 -14.21
N LYS A 53 8.37 -16.41 -14.41
CA LYS A 53 8.82 -15.35 -13.49
C LYS A 53 7.79 -14.25 -13.31
N LEU A 54 7.20 -13.78 -14.41
CA LEU A 54 6.16 -12.75 -14.38
C LEU A 54 4.92 -13.22 -13.61
N VAL A 55 4.49 -14.46 -13.82
CA VAL A 55 3.34 -15.06 -13.11
C VAL A 55 3.63 -15.21 -11.63
N VAL A 56 4.83 -15.70 -11.26
CA VAL A 56 5.25 -15.81 -9.85
C VAL A 56 5.30 -14.44 -9.19
N ALA A 57 5.84 -13.42 -9.86
CA ALA A 57 5.89 -12.06 -9.35
C ALA A 57 4.48 -11.47 -9.17
N ALA A 58 3.61 -11.60 -10.17
CA ALA A 58 2.23 -11.11 -10.11
C ALA A 58 1.41 -11.82 -9.03
N ALA A 59 1.52 -13.14 -8.91
CA ALA A 59 0.88 -13.91 -7.84
C ALA A 59 1.41 -13.50 -6.46
N GLY A 60 2.73 -13.28 -6.35
CA GLY A 60 3.37 -12.75 -5.15
C GLY A 60 2.77 -11.42 -4.73
N ALA A 61 2.75 -10.44 -5.64
CA ALA A 61 2.17 -9.11 -5.44
C ALA A 61 0.69 -9.18 -5.04
N GLN A 62 -0.12 -9.96 -5.77
CA GLN A 62 -1.54 -10.14 -5.47
C GLN A 62 -1.77 -10.73 -4.07
N THR A 63 -0.97 -11.71 -3.65
CA THR A 63 -1.10 -12.29 -2.30
C THR A 63 -0.64 -11.33 -1.21
N ALA A 64 0.35 -10.49 -1.48
CA ALA A 64 0.77 -9.44 -0.54
C ALA A 64 -0.30 -8.36 -0.40
N GLU A 65 -0.90 -7.91 -1.50
CA GLU A 65 -2.01 -6.94 -1.51
C GLU A 65 -3.22 -7.46 -0.73
N ALA A 66 -3.63 -8.70 -0.99
CA ALA A 66 -4.74 -9.34 -0.26
C ALA A 66 -4.44 -9.51 1.24
N ALA A 67 -3.20 -9.86 1.59
CA ALA A 67 -2.79 -9.95 3.00
C ALA A 67 -2.81 -8.57 3.67
N ALA A 68 -2.28 -7.54 3.02
CA ALA A 68 -2.31 -6.16 3.51
C ALA A 68 -3.74 -5.65 3.68
N GLU A 69 -4.63 -5.92 2.72
CA GLU A 69 -6.05 -5.59 2.82
C GLU A 69 -6.71 -6.27 4.02
N ALA A 70 -6.49 -7.57 4.21
CA ALA A 70 -7.00 -8.28 5.38
C ALA A 70 -6.54 -7.65 6.70
N VAL A 71 -5.26 -7.24 6.79
CA VAL A 71 -4.72 -6.58 8.00
C VAL A 71 -5.32 -5.18 8.17
N TRP A 72 -5.52 -4.41 7.10
CA TRP A 72 -6.26 -3.14 7.15
C TRP A 72 -7.71 -3.32 7.62
N LEU A 73 -8.31 -4.48 7.38
CA LEU A 73 -9.63 -4.83 7.90
C LEU A 73 -9.60 -5.41 9.33
N GLY A 74 -8.42 -5.53 9.94
CA GLY A 74 -8.25 -5.93 11.33
C GLY A 74 -7.76 -7.37 11.53
N ALA A 75 -7.40 -8.09 10.47
CA ALA A 75 -6.78 -9.41 10.62
C ALA A 75 -5.41 -9.29 11.30
N SER A 76 -5.13 -10.23 12.21
CA SER A 76 -3.84 -10.38 12.86
C SER A 76 -2.93 -11.32 12.07
N LEU A 77 -1.63 -11.33 12.42
CA LEU A 77 -0.70 -12.36 11.90
C LEU A 77 -1.10 -13.78 12.30
N ALA A 78 -1.88 -13.96 13.38
CA ALA A 78 -2.41 -15.26 13.77
C ALA A 78 -3.50 -15.74 12.81
N ASP A 79 -4.35 -14.83 12.33
CA ASP A 79 -5.41 -15.15 11.37
C ASP A 79 -4.81 -15.56 10.01
N LEU A 80 -3.78 -14.84 9.56
CA LEU A 80 -3.02 -15.21 8.35
C LEU A 80 -2.31 -16.56 8.51
N SER A 81 -1.76 -16.82 9.71
CA SER A 81 -1.14 -18.11 10.05
C SER A 81 -2.15 -19.26 9.96
N ALA A 82 -3.38 -19.05 10.45
CA ALA A 82 -4.45 -20.04 10.36
C ALA A 82 -4.87 -20.33 8.91
N ILE A 83 -5.03 -19.30 8.07
CA ILE A 83 -5.45 -19.47 6.66
C ILE A 83 -4.36 -20.11 5.80
N THR A 84 -3.09 -19.76 6.05
CA THR A 84 -1.97 -20.29 5.26
C THR A 84 -1.48 -21.66 5.72
N GLY A 85 -1.87 -22.12 6.92
CA GLY A 85 -1.32 -23.31 7.56
C GLY A 85 0.17 -23.20 7.90
N ARG A 86 0.70 -21.97 7.98
CA ARG A 86 2.11 -21.67 8.28
C ARG A 86 2.20 -20.95 9.61
N SER A 87 3.38 -20.94 10.23
CA SER A 87 3.59 -20.20 11.49
C SER A 87 3.53 -18.68 11.30
N ARG A 88 3.30 -17.92 12.38
CA ARG A 88 3.37 -16.45 12.37
C ARG A 88 4.72 -15.92 11.88
N GLN A 89 5.82 -16.59 12.25
CA GLN A 89 7.16 -16.22 11.80
C GLN A 89 7.33 -16.39 10.29
N ALA A 90 6.72 -17.43 9.70
CA ALA A 90 6.71 -17.61 8.26
C ALA A 90 5.92 -16.51 7.55
N ALA A 91 4.78 -16.07 8.11
CA ALA A 91 4.02 -14.94 7.59
C ALA A 91 4.82 -13.62 7.67
N ARG A 92 5.49 -13.34 8.81
CA ARG A 92 6.38 -12.17 8.96
C ARG A 92 7.52 -12.16 7.97
N LYS A 93 8.16 -13.32 7.75
CA LYS A 93 9.25 -13.44 6.77
C LYS A 93 8.77 -13.21 5.34
N ARG A 94 7.54 -13.66 5.02
CA ARG A 94 6.96 -13.53 3.69
C ARG A 94 6.44 -12.13 3.40
N TRP A 95 5.87 -11.47 4.40
CA TRP A 95 5.26 -10.14 4.30
C TRP A 95 5.71 -9.26 5.48
N PRO A 96 6.95 -8.73 5.43
CA PRO A 96 7.53 -7.95 6.52
C PRO A 96 6.73 -6.68 6.86
N GLU A 97 6.06 -6.08 5.89
CA GLU A 97 5.28 -4.85 6.01
C GLU A 97 4.02 -4.97 6.87
N LEU A 98 3.49 -6.19 7.07
CA LEU A 98 2.21 -6.40 7.77
C LEU A 98 2.26 -5.98 9.25
N GLY A 99 3.44 -6.06 9.88
CA GLY A 99 3.61 -5.61 11.27
C GLY A 99 3.33 -4.11 11.41
N ALA A 100 3.85 -3.30 10.48
CA ALA A 100 3.63 -1.87 10.44
C ALA A 100 2.16 -1.53 10.14
N ILE A 101 1.55 -2.20 9.15
CA ILE A 101 0.13 -2.02 8.81
C ILE A 101 -0.76 -2.34 10.03
N HIS A 102 -0.49 -3.43 10.74
CA HIS A 102 -1.26 -3.82 11.92
C HIS A 102 -1.19 -2.76 13.03
N ARG A 103 0.00 -2.20 13.32
CA ARG A 103 0.15 -1.13 14.32
C ARG A 103 -0.61 0.13 13.93
N ARG A 104 -0.45 0.59 12.68
CA ARG A 104 -1.20 1.74 12.13
C ARG A 104 -2.70 1.53 12.25
N ARG A 105 -3.20 0.41 11.73
CA ARG A 105 -4.62 0.08 11.77
C ARG A 105 -5.18 0.01 13.19
N ARG A 106 -4.44 -0.58 14.13
CA ARG A 106 -4.85 -0.69 15.53
C ARG A 106 -4.98 0.69 16.18
N TRP A 107 -4.02 1.58 15.96
CA TRP A 107 -4.08 2.94 16.51
C TRP A 107 -5.22 3.74 15.87
N LEU A 108 -5.29 3.76 14.53
CA LEU A 108 -6.35 4.47 13.80
C LEU A 108 -7.75 4.05 14.24
N GLY A 109 -7.95 2.75 14.48
CA GLY A 109 -9.24 2.21 14.95
C GLY A 109 -9.73 2.74 16.28
N ASN A 110 -8.84 3.28 17.12
CA ASN A 110 -9.19 3.83 18.44
C ASN A 110 -9.29 5.36 18.45
N HIS A 111 -8.91 6.03 17.35
CA HIS A 111 -8.69 7.48 17.34
C HIS A 111 -9.35 8.20 16.16
N VAL A 112 -10.27 7.56 15.43
CA VAL A 112 -10.96 8.18 14.28
C VAL A 112 -11.56 9.54 14.64
N ASP A 113 -12.35 9.59 15.72
CA ASP A 113 -13.01 10.83 16.15
C ASP A 113 -12.01 11.90 16.61
N ASP A 114 -10.97 11.50 17.34
CA ASP A 114 -9.91 12.39 17.82
C ASP A 114 -9.15 13.04 16.64
N ILE A 115 -8.83 12.24 15.63
CA ILE A 115 -8.13 12.67 14.41
C ILE A 115 -9.02 13.67 13.66
N ILE A 116 -10.27 13.30 13.36
CA ILE A 116 -11.21 14.16 12.63
C ILE A 116 -11.41 15.47 13.38
N HIS A 117 -11.61 15.41 14.70
CA HIS A 117 -11.77 16.59 15.53
C HIS A 117 -10.55 17.51 15.44
N MET A 118 -9.35 17.00 15.71
CA MET A 118 -8.16 17.84 15.77
C MET A 118 -7.71 18.37 14.40
N ALA A 119 -7.76 17.52 13.38
CA ALA A 119 -7.47 17.92 12.01
C ALA A 119 -8.51 18.94 11.49
N GLY A 120 -9.78 18.81 11.88
CA GLY A 120 -10.82 19.79 11.61
C GLY A 120 -10.55 21.15 12.25
N ARG A 121 -10.09 21.16 13.51
CA ARG A 121 -9.70 22.40 14.21
C ARG A 121 -8.52 23.09 13.52
N LEU A 122 -7.52 22.33 13.08
CA LEU A 122 -6.41 22.86 12.29
C LEU A 122 -6.90 23.45 10.96
N ALA A 123 -7.76 22.74 10.23
CA ALA A 123 -8.32 23.22 8.97
C ALA A 123 -9.16 24.51 9.12
N GLN A 124 -9.84 24.70 10.26
CA GLN A 124 -10.59 25.91 10.60
C GLN A 124 -9.68 27.11 10.91
N ARG A 125 -8.45 26.87 11.38
CA ARG A 125 -7.46 27.90 11.75
C ARG A 125 -6.34 28.06 10.74
N ALA A 126 -6.45 27.42 9.58
CA ALA A 126 -5.41 27.41 8.56
C ALA A 126 -4.98 28.81 8.10
N ASP A 127 -5.91 29.77 7.99
CA ASP A 127 -5.55 31.13 7.56
C ASP A 127 -4.70 31.87 8.61
N ASP A 128 -4.92 31.58 9.90
CA ASP A 128 -4.13 32.11 11.03
C ASP A 128 -2.75 31.42 11.18
N LEU A 129 -2.49 30.38 10.36
CA LEU A 129 -1.29 29.55 10.36
C LEU A 129 -0.55 29.60 9.02
N ALA A 130 -1.02 30.40 8.06
CA ALA A 130 -0.48 30.43 6.72
C ALA A 130 0.95 31.01 6.71
N PRO A 131 1.96 30.29 6.21
CA PRO A 131 3.33 30.80 6.11
C PRO A 131 3.44 31.83 4.99
N THR A 132 4.22 32.88 5.20
CA THR A 132 4.51 33.90 4.17
C THR A 132 5.39 33.37 3.03
N TRP A 133 6.21 32.35 3.31
CA TRP A 133 7.22 31.81 2.39
C TRP A 133 6.73 30.64 1.53
N ALA A 134 5.58 30.03 1.85
CA ALA A 134 5.02 28.88 1.14
C ALA A 134 3.49 28.87 1.06
N GLU A 135 2.84 30.05 1.10
CA GLU A 135 1.39 30.22 1.18
C GLU A 135 0.63 29.38 0.13
N GLY A 136 1.11 29.34 -1.12
CA GLY A 136 0.48 28.59 -2.20
C GLY A 136 0.48 27.07 -1.99
N THR A 137 1.58 26.50 -1.49
CA THR A 137 1.69 25.08 -1.17
C THR A 137 0.88 24.75 0.08
N TYR A 138 0.98 25.59 1.11
CA TYR A 138 0.21 25.46 2.34
C TYR A 138 -1.30 25.41 2.05
N ARG A 139 -1.82 26.36 1.26
CA ARG A 139 -3.25 26.37 0.89
C ARG A 139 -3.68 25.15 0.07
N LYS A 140 -2.79 24.56 -0.74
CA LYS A 140 -3.07 23.29 -1.42
C LYS A 140 -3.26 22.16 -0.40
N LEU A 141 -2.37 22.06 0.58
CA LEU A 141 -2.46 21.06 1.65
C LEU A 141 -3.71 21.26 2.51
N VAL A 142 -4.07 22.49 2.85
CA VAL A 142 -5.32 22.79 3.57
C VAL A 142 -6.54 22.31 2.78
N ARG A 143 -6.56 22.46 1.46
CA ARG A 143 -7.63 21.91 0.62
C ARG A 143 -7.64 20.39 0.63
N HIS A 144 -6.49 19.75 0.54
CA HIS A 144 -6.39 18.28 0.64
C HIS A 144 -6.86 17.78 2.01
N LEU A 145 -6.52 18.48 3.10
CA LEU A 145 -6.98 18.18 4.44
C LEU A 145 -8.50 18.28 4.55
N ARG A 146 -9.10 19.38 4.06
CA ARG A 146 -10.56 19.57 4.06
C ARG A 146 -11.28 18.52 3.20
N GLU A 147 -10.70 18.11 2.08
CA GLU A 147 -11.24 17.02 1.27
C GLU A 147 -11.16 15.68 2.01
N GLY A 148 -10.00 15.35 2.59
CA GLY A 148 -9.81 14.13 3.36
C GLY A 148 -10.74 14.03 4.56
N LEU A 149 -10.97 15.14 5.28
CA LEU A 149 -11.93 15.20 6.38
C LEU A 149 -13.36 14.90 5.92
N ARG A 150 -13.82 15.49 4.81
CA ARG A 150 -15.15 15.21 4.25
C ARG A 150 -15.31 13.75 3.83
N ARG A 151 -14.26 13.15 3.25
CA ARG A 151 -14.25 11.71 2.95
C ARG A 151 -14.33 10.88 4.21
N CYS A 152 -13.53 11.19 5.24
CA CYS A 152 -13.58 10.47 6.51
C CYS A 152 -14.96 10.55 7.18
N GLU A 153 -15.61 11.71 7.18
CA GLU A 153 -16.99 11.86 7.67
C GLU A 153 -17.97 10.93 6.95
N THR A 154 -17.77 10.71 5.65
CA THR A 154 -18.60 9.81 4.83
C THR A 154 -18.25 8.35 5.10
N ASP A 155 -16.97 8.00 5.09
CA ASP A 155 -16.46 6.63 5.15
C ASP A 155 -16.60 5.96 6.52
N PHE A 156 -16.68 6.77 7.58
CA PHE A 156 -16.84 6.35 8.97
C PHE A 156 -18.23 6.64 9.54
N ALA A 157 -19.19 7.09 8.72
CA ALA A 157 -20.58 7.20 9.13
C ALA A 157 -21.15 5.82 9.54
N PRO A 158 -22.10 5.73 10.48
CA PRO A 158 -22.65 4.46 10.96
C PRO A 158 -23.27 3.57 9.87
N ASP A 159 -23.76 4.18 8.79
CA ASP A 159 -24.38 3.54 7.63
C ASP A 159 -23.42 3.41 6.43
N ALA A 160 -22.15 3.80 6.59
CA ALA A 160 -21.15 3.69 5.53
C ALA A 160 -20.89 2.22 5.18
N TYR A 161 -21.16 1.87 3.93
CA TYR A 161 -20.87 0.55 3.38
C TYR A 161 -20.27 0.66 1.98
N ASP A 162 -18.98 0.35 1.88
CA ASP A 162 -18.28 0.19 0.60
C ASP A 162 -17.90 -1.28 0.43
N ALA A 163 -18.59 -1.96 -0.48
CA ALA A 163 -18.36 -3.36 -0.79
C ALA A 163 -17.13 -3.58 -1.68
N ASP A 164 -16.73 -2.56 -2.44
CA ASP A 164 -15.70 -2.70 -3.47
C ASP A 164 -14.31 -2.50 -2.89
N ARG A 165 -14.15 -1.56 -1.93
CA ARG A 165 -12.86 -1.24 -1.31
C ARG A 165 -12.95 -0.98 0.20
N PRO A 166 -13.35 -1.97 1.01
CA PRO A 166 -13.65 -1.77 2.44
C PRO A 166 -12.42 -1.33 3.27
N ALA A 167 -11.21 -1.59 2.81
CA ALA A 167 -9.97 -1.17 3.46
C ALA A 167 -9.53 0.26 3.07
N GLN A 168 -10.10 0.86 2.01
CA GLN A 168 -9.64 2.15 1.49
C GLN A 168 -9.81 3.27 2.53
N ARG A 169 -10.93 3.30 3.24
CA ARG A 169 -11.16 4.29 4.33
C ARG A 169 -10.05 4.35 5.37
N TRP A 170 -9.45 3.20 5.69
CA TRP A 170 -8.36 3.13 6.65
C TRP A 170 -7.04 3.63 6.06
N ARG A 171 -6.80 3.34 4.77
CA ARG A 171 -5.64 3.87 4.04
C ARG A 171 -5.74 5.39 3.87
N ASP A 172 -6.92 5.88 3.54
CA ASP A 172 -7.16 7.32 3.37
C ASP A 172 -7.01 8.07 4.70
N LEU A 173 -7.47 7.49 5.82
CA LEU A 173 -7.24 8.05 7.15
C LEU A 173 -5.75 8.01 7.53
N ASP A 174 -5.04 6.94 7.19
CA ASP A 174 -3.59 6.83 7.39
C ASP A 174 -2.83 7.91 6.62
N ASP A 175 -3.15 8.11 5.33
CA ASP A 175 -2.55 9.13 4.48
C ASP A 175 -2.92 10.54 4.96
N LEU A 176 -4.13 10.74 5.47
CA LEU A 176 -4.55 12.02 6.06
C LEU A 176 -3.65 12.38 7.24
N VAL A 177 -3.31 11.44 8.12
CA VAL A 177 -2.45 11.67 9.29
C VAL A 177 -0.98 11.71 8.91
N ASN A 178 -0.47 10.66 8.27
CA ASN A 178 0.96 10.45 8.10
C ASN A 178 1.57 11.31 6.98
N VAL A 179 0.78 11.71 5.99
CA VAL A 179 1.22 12.54 4.87
C VAL A 179 0.65 13.95 5.01
N THR A 180 -0.68 14.10 4.93
CA THR A 180 -1.30 15.43 4.80
C THR A 180 -1.13 16.27 6.05
N LEU A 181 -1.43 15.71 7.23
CA LEU A 181 -1.34 16.42 8.51
C LEU A 181 0.13 16.74 8.84
N ARG A 182 1.05 15.78 8.61
CA ARG A 182 2.48 15.98 8.80
C ARG A 182 3.03 17.14 7.97
N GLU A 183 2.83 17.09 6.65
CA GLU A 183 3.31 18.15 5.75
C GLU A 183 2.70 19.52 6.10
N LEU A 184 1.42 19.54 6.51
CA LEU A 184 0.77 20.78 6.90
C LEU A 184 1.32 21.36 8.22
N ILE A 185 1.60 20.51 9.21
CA ILE A 185 2.23 20.93 10.48
C ILE A 185 3.63 21.48 10.19
N GLU A 186 4.44 20.78 9.39
CA GLU A 186 5.80 21.19 9.04
C GLU A 186 5.85 22.54 8.30
N LEU A 187 4.85 22.81 7.45
CA LEU A 187 4.76 24.06 6.70
C LEU A 187 4.01 25.18 7.44
N SER A 188 3.38 24.92 8.58
CA SER A 188 2.63 25.94 9.31
C SER A 188 3.54 27.08 9.77
N GLY A 189 3.07 28.31 9.62
CA GLY A 189 3.73 29.51 10.13
C GLY A 189 3.54 29.69 11.64
N GLU A 190 4.07 30.80 12.17
CA GLU A 190 3.83 31.19 13.55
C GLU A 190 2.33 31.49 13.77
N PRO A 191 1.68 30.91 14.79
CA PRO A 191 0.26 31.13 15.02
C PRO A 191 -0.08 32.59 15.30
N ALA A 192 -1.02 33.16 14.53
CA ALA A 192 -1.50 34.53 14.72
C ALA A 192 -2.48 34.67 15.91
N SER A 193 -2.98 33.55 16.47
CA SER A 193 -3.95 33.52 17.57
C SER A 193 -3.70 32.36 18.56
N PRO A 194 -4.16 32.46 19.82
CA PRO A 194 -4.12 31.35 20.77
C PRO A 194 -4.90 30.11 20.28
N GLU A 195 -6.02 30.31 19.58
CA GLU A 195 -6.81 29.23 19.01
C GLU A 195 -6.07 28.49 17.89
N ALA A 196 -5.34 29.22 17.06
CA ALA A 196 -4.46 28.64 16.04
C ALA A 196 -3.30 27.87 16.68
N ALA A 197 -2.70 28.41 17.74
CA ALA A 197 -1.65 27.73 18.50
C ALA A 197 -2.16 26.43 19.13
N PHE A 198 -3.36 26.44 19.71
CA PHE A 198 -4.00 25.25 20.25
C PHE A 198 -4.28 24.20 19.16
N ALA A 199 -4.82 24.61 18.01
CA ALA A 199 -5.12 23.71 16.91
C ALA A 199 -3.85 23.05 16.34
N LEU A 200 -2.79 23.83 16.13
CA LEU A 200 -1.49 23.32 15.70
C LEU A 200 -0.89 22.36 16.73
N HIS A 201 -0.89 22.74 18.01
CA HIS A 201 -0.36 21.88 19.07
C HIS A 201 -1.12 20.55 19.20
N GLY A 202 -2.45 20.58 19.14
CA GLY A 202 -3.28 19.38 19.18
C GLY A 202 -3.02 18.45 17.99
N ALA A 203 -2.92 19.00 16.78
CA ALA A 203 -2.58 18.24 15.58
C ALA A 203 -1.17 17.62 15.67
N THR A 204 -0.19 18.37 16.18
CA THR A 204 1.16 17.86 16.47
C THR A 204 1.11 16.73 17.50
N GLY A 205 0.28 16.84 18.54
CA GLY A 205 0.08 15.78 19.52
C GLY A 205 -0.43 14.49 18.87
N VAL A 206 -1.46 14.57 18.02
CA VAL A 206 -1.99 13.43 17.26
C VAL A 206 -0.87 12.74 16.47
N LEU A 207 -0.05 13.52 15.75
CA LEU A 207 1.05 12.99 14.94
C LEU A 207 2.14 12.33 15.79
N VAL A 208 2.53 12.95 16.92
CA VAL A 208 3.55 12.38 17.83
C VAL A 208 3.07 11.05 18.43
N TYR A 209 1.81 10.96 18.84
CA TYR A 209 1.25 9.70 19.36
C TYR A 209 1.13 8.64 18.26
N TYR A 210 0.76 9.03 17.04
CA TYR A 210 0.75 8.15 15.88
C TYR A 210 2.16 7.59 15.62
N ASP A 211 3.19 8.44 15.58
CA ASP A 211 4.58 8.04 15.36
C ASP A 211 5.07 7.08 16.44
N HIS A 212 4.81 7.40 17.71
CA HIS A 212 5.16 6.53 18.83
C HIS A 212 4.46 5.16 18.75
N ALA A 213 3.18 5.12 18.39
CA ALA A 213 2.39 3.89 18.32
C ALA A 213 2.75 3.00 17.12
N THR A 214 3.28 3.60 16.06
CA THR A 214 3.51 2.93 14.77
C THR A 214 4.98 2.60 14.52
N ALA A 215 5.90 3.25 15.25
CA ALA A 215 7.32 2.94 15.27
C ALA A 215 7.56 1.43 15.44
N GLU A 216 8.60 0.93 14.78
CA GLU A 216 9.11 -0.41 15.06
C GLU A 216 9.65 -0.42 16.48
N THR A 217 8.97 -1.14 17.37
CA THR A 217 9.56 -1.54 18.63
C THR A 217 10.67 -2.54 18.28
N PRO A 218 11.92 -2.36 18.74
CA PRO A 218 12.92 -3.42 18.65
C PRO A 218 12.33 -4.67 19.30
N ASP A 219 12.34 -5.80 18.57
CA ASP A 219 11.79 -7.06 19.06
C ASP A 219 12.39 -7.40 20.45
N GLU A 220 11.53 -7.58 21.46
CA GLU A 220 11.79 -8.42 22.63
C GLU A 220 11.45 -9.89 22.31
#